data_AF-A0A434WXV4-F1
#
_entry.id   AF-A0A434WXV4-F1
#
_cell.length_a   1.000
_cell.length_b   1.000
_cell.length_c   1.000
_cell.angle_alpha   90.00
_cell.angle_beta   90.00
_cell.angle_gamma   90.00
#
_symmetry.space_group_name_H-M   'P 1'
#
loop_
_entity.id
_entity.type
_entity.pdbx_description
1 polymer ?
#
loop_
_entity_poly.entity_id
_entity_poly.type
_entity_poly.pdbx_seq_one_letter_code
_entity_poly.pdbx_strand_id
1 'polypeptide(L)'
;MAEEDFPYGEKMKVLDIVGRLSEFDEEDPVYAAEPTIYAAEPWTEDSDAMVLPQQDGVLVPAEAAKEGLAYFLEINLAIEITEALVASAERKAKRFRYLRTRYLLCHL
;
A
#
# COMPACT_ATOMS: atom_id res chain seq x y z
N MET A 1 -15.31 19.72 -9.93
CA MET A 1 -14.65 18.45 -10.25
C MET A 1 -15.31 17.43 -9.35
N ALA A 2 -15.98 16.43 -9.90
CA ALA A 2 -16.50 15.36 -9.06
C ALA A 2 -15.30 14.62 -8.48
N GLU A 3 -15.24 14.46 -7.16
CA GLU A 3 -14.36 13.47 -6.55
C GLU A 3 -14.84 12.11 -7.06
N GLU A 4 -14.02 11.44 -7.87
CA GLU A 4 -14.31 10.06 -8.25
C GLU A 4 -14.06 9.19 -7.03
N ASP A 5 -15.11 8.51 -6.58
CA ASP A 5 -15.07 7.56 -5.47
C ASP A 5 -14.05 6.44 -5.76
N PHE A 6 -13.47 5.85 -4.72
CA PHE A 6 -12.52 4.75 -4.90
C PHE A 6 -13.28 3.51 -5.46
N PRO A 7 -12.77 2.84 -6.52
CA PRO A 7 -13.49 1.74 -7.17
C PRO A 7 -13.38 0.43 -6.38
N TYR A 8 -14.10 0.36 -5.25
CA TYR A 8 -14.19 -0.84 -4.42
C TYR A 8 -14.74 -2.04 -5.18
N GLY A 9 -14.16 -3.23 -4.94
CA GLY A 9 -14.54 -4.48 -5.60
C GLY A 9 -14.15 -4.59 -7.06
N GLU A 10 -13.60 -3.53 -7.68
CA GLU A 10 -13.09 -3.60 -9.03
C GLU A 10 -11.66 -4.15 -9.06
N LYS A 11 -11.39 -4.99 -10.07
CA LYS A 11 -10.06 -5.56 -10.28
C LYS A 11 -9.14 -4.51 -10.89
N MET A 12 -8.02 -4.24 -10.24
CA MET A 12 -7.00 -3.29 -10.68
C MET A 12 -5.59 -3.81 -10.37
N LYS A 13 -4.54 -3.05 -10.71
CA LYS A 13 -3.17 -3.41 -10.35
C LYS A 13 -2.85 -2.95 -8.94
N VAL A 14 -1.99 -3.69 -8.24
CA VAL A 14 -1.46 -3.27 -6.93
C VAL A 14 -0.84 -1.88 -7.02
N LEU A 15 -0.14 -1.55 -8.11
CA LEU A 15 0.43 -0.21 -8.31
C LEU A 15 -0.64 0.90 -8.30
N ASP A 16 -1.82 0.65 -8.87
CA ASP A 16 -2.91 1.63 -8.90
C ASP A 16 -3.46 1.89 -7.49
N ILE A 17 -3.57 0.84 -6.66
CA ILE A 17 -3.99 0.95 -5.25
C ILE A 17 -2.93 1.70 -4.44
N VAL A 18 -1.64 1.34 -4.60
CA VAL A 18 -0.52 1.96 -3.88
C VAL A 18 -0.45 3.47 -4.18
N GLY A 19 -0.66 3.86 -5.44
CA GLY A 19 -0.68 5.26 -5.85
C GLY A 19 -1.79 6.11 -5.23
N ARG A 20 -2.79 5.46 -4.63
CA ARG A 20 -3.99 6.07 -4.04
C ARG A 20 -4.13 5.80 -2.54
N LEU A 21 -3.12 5.22 -1.88
CA LEU A 21 -3.18 4.92 -0.43
C LEU A 21 -3.50 6.14 0.44
N SER A 22 -3.11 7.35 0.00
CA SER A 22 -3.42 8.59 0.72
C SER A 22 -4.90 9.01 0.67
N GLU A 23 -5.71 8.36 -0.16
CA GLU A 23 -7.16 8.60 -0.22
C GLU A 23 -7.91 7.89 0.92
N PHE A 24 -7.26 6.91 1.57
CA PHE A 24 -7.80 6.17 2.70
C PHE A 24 -7.50 6.93 3.99
N ASP A 25 -8.55 7.47 4.61
CA ASP A 25 -8.48 8.21 5.87
C ASP A 25 -9.19 7.40 6.97
N GLU A 26 -8.46 7.05 8.03
CA GLU A 26 -9.01 6.32 9.18
C GLU A 26 -10.14 7.08 9.88
N GLU A 27 -10.20 8.42 9.75
CA GLU A 27 -11.26 9.23 10.33
C GLU A 27 -12.55 9.26 9.50
N ASP A 28 -12.53 8.78 8.26
CA ASP A 28 -13.71 8.79 7.40
C ASP A 28 -14.65 7.61 7.75
N PRO A 29 -15.93 7.89 8.11
CA PRO A 29 -16.89 6.89 8.55
C PRO A 29 -17.25 5.83 7.49
N VAL A 30 -16.94 6.06 6.21
CA VAL A 30 -17.06 5.04 5.14
C VAL A 30 -16.10 3.86 5.39
N TYR A 31 -15.00 4.07 6.12
CA TYR A 31 -13.95 3.09 6.39
C TYR A 31 -14.18 2.20 7.62
N ALA A 32 -15.37 2.23 8.22
CA ALA A 32 -15.71 1.43 9.41
C ALA A 32 -15.57 -0.11 9.23
N ALA A 33 -15.40 -0.58 8.00
CA ALA A 33 -15.28 -2.00 7.65
C ALA A 33 -13.85 -2.45 7.28
N GLU A 34 -12.82 -1.69 7.70
CA GLU A 34 -11.38 -2.00 7.53
C GLU A 34 -11.02 -2.46 6.11
N PRO A 35 -10.78 -1.53 5.18
CA PRO A 35 -10.53 -1.89 3.80
C PRO A 35 -9.23 -2.71 3.67
N THR A 36 -9.31 -3.79 2.89
CA THR A 36 -8.23 -4.75 2.73
C THR A 36 -7.96 -4.99 1.24
N ILE A 37 -6.68 -4.99 0.89
CA ILE A 37 -6.19 -5.30 -0.45
C ILE A 37 -6.10 -6.81 -0.58
N TYR A 38 -6.80 -7.39 -1.55
CA TYR A 38 -6.70 -8.80 -1.93
C TYR A 38 -5.98 -8.91 -3.26
N ALA A 39 -4.93 -9.74 -3.34
CA ALA A 39 -4.08 -9.85 -4.52
C ALA A 39 -3.93 -11.30 -5.02
N ALA A 40 -3.74 -11.47 -6.32
CA ALA A 40 -3.51 -12.76 -6.98
C ALA A 40 -2.11 -13.31 -6.66
N GLU A 41 -1.11 -12.43 -6.62
CA GLU A 41 0.30 -12.75 -6.38
C GLU A 41 0.86 -11.88 -5.23
N PRO A 42 1.98 -12.26 -4.61
CA PRO A 42 2.64 -11.40 -3.62
C PRO A 42 3.02 -10.04 -4.21
N TRP A 43 2.92 -8.98 -3.39
CA TRP A 43 3.12 -7.53 -3.63
C TRP A 43 4.06 -7.07 -4.78
N THR A 44 3.71 -7.39 -6.04
CA THR A 44 4.34 -6.87 -7.25
C THR A 44 3.45 -5.80 -7.88
N GLU A 45 4.05 -4.84 -8.58
CA GLU A 45 3.35 -3.71 -9.21
C GLU A 45 2.22 -4.18 -10.14
N ASP A 46 2.47 -5.26 -10.89
CA ASP A 46 1.55 -5.83 -11.89
C ASP A 46 0.58 -6.88 -11.32
N SER A 47 0.65 -7.21 -10.03
CA SER A 47 -0.29 -8.17 -9.44
C SER A 47 -1.70 -7.62 -9.56
N ASP A 48 -2.60 -8.48 -10.04
CA ASP A 48 -4.03 -8.22 -9.97
C ASP A 48 -4.48 -8.14 -8.52
N ALA A 49 -5.34 -7.16 -8.20
CA ALA A 49 -5.85 -6.95 -6.86
C ALA A 49 -7.25 -6.32 -6.85
N MET A 50 -7.92 -6.42 -5.71
CA MET A 50 -9.19 -5.76 -5.38
C MET A 50 -9.11 -5.18 -3.97
N VAL A 51 -9.82 -4.08 -3.72
CA VAL A 51 -10.06 -3.59 -2.37
C VAL A 51 -11.47 -3.93 -1.95
N LEU A 52 -11.61 -4.63 -0.84
CA LEU A 52 -12.89 -5.01 -0.26
C LEU A 52 -12.85 -4.79 1.26
N PRO A 53 -14.01 -4.55 1.90
CA PRO A 53 -14.09 -4.54 3.36
C PRO A 53 -13.70 -5.90 3.93
N GLN A 54 -12.98 -5.91 5.04
CA GLN A 54 -12.65 -7.12 5.77
C GLN A 54 -13.93 -7.76 6.31
N GLN A 55 -14.02 -9.09 6.21
CA GLN A 55 -15.16 -9.86 6.74
C GLN A 55 -14.72 -10.65 7.97
N ASP A 56 -15.44 -10.48 9.08
CA ASP A 56 -15.15 -11.19 10.32
C ASP A 56 -15.11 -12.71 10.12
N GLY A 57 -14.01 -13.33 10.56
CA GLY A 57 -13.82 -14.78 10.47
C GLY A 57 -13.53 -15.31 9.06
N VAL A 58 -13.29 -14.44 8.08
CA VAL A 58 -13.00 -14.81 6.70
C VAL A 58 -11.70 -14.14 6.24
N LEU A 59 -10.70 -14.95 5.86
CA LEU A 59 -9.41 -14.42 5.37
C LEU A 59 -9.48 -13.87 3.95
N VAL A 60 -10.30 -14.48 3.08
CA VAL A 60 -10.49 -14.05 1.70
C VAL A 60 -11.99 -14.13 1.39
N PRO A 61 -12.67 -12.99 1.16
CA PRO A 61 -14.09 -12.96 0.81
C PRO A 61 -14.38 -13.77 -0.45
N ALA A 62 -15.59 -14.32 -0.55
CA ALA A 62 -16.00 -15.14 -1.69
C ALA A 62 -15.89 -14.40 -3.04
N GLU A 63 -16.00 -13.07 -3.03
CA GLU A 63 -15.82 -12.21 -4.20
C GLU A 63 -14.36 -12.22 -4.67
N ALA A 64 -13.41 -11.93 -3.78
CA ALA A 64 -11.98 -12.00 -4.07
C ALA A 64 -11.53 -13.43 -4.47
N ALA A 65 -12.05 -14.44 -3.78
CA ALA A 65 -11.70 -15.83 -4.04
C ALA A 65 -12.14 -16.31 -5.45
N LYS A 66 -13.29 -15.83 -5.96
CA LYS A 66 -13.76 -16.14 -7.32
C LYS A 66 -12.81 -15.62 -8.40
N GLU A 67 -12.11 -14.53 -8.11
CA GLU A 67 -11.16 -13.87 -9.00
C GLU A 67 -9.74 -14.43 -8.88
N GLY A 68 -9.55 -15.47 -8.06
CA GLY A 68 -8.24 -16.10 -7.84
C GLY A 68 -7.32 -15.31 -6.93
N LEU A 69 -7.84 -14.34 -6.16
CA LEU A 69 -7.07 -13.57 -5.20
C LEU A 69 -6.87 -14.39 -3.92
N ALA A 70 -5.64 -14.46 -3.43
CA ALA A 70 -5.26 -15.34 -2.32
C ALA A 70 -4.38 -14.67 -1.26
N TYR A 71 -3.77 -13.53 -1.59
CA TYR A 71 -2.97 -12.71 -0.68
C TYR A 71 -3.83 -11.57 -0.16
N PHE A 72 -3.62 -11.16 1.09
CA PHE A 72 -4.38 -10.08 1.72
C PHE A 72 -3.47 -9.17 2.54
N LEU A 73 -3.76 -7.87 2.54
CA LEU A 73 -3.06 -6.83 3.30
C LEU A 73 -4.01 -5.70 3.62
N GLU A 74 -4.23 -5.46 4.91
CA GLU A 74 -5.01 -4.33 5.40
C GLU A 74 -4.40 -3.01 4.92
N ILE A 75 -5.24 -2.05 4.52
CA ILE A 75 -4.76 -0.78 3.96
C ILE A 75 -3.98 0.03 4.99
N ASN A 76 -4.40 0.07 6.25
CA ASN A 76 -3.68 0.79 7.30
C ASN A 76 -2.26 0.24 7.45
N LEU A 77 -2.11 -1.09 7.40
CA LEU A 77 -0.80 -1.72 7.41
C LEU A 77 0.01 -1.42 6.14
N ALA A 78 -0.63 -1.36 4.97
CA ALA A 78 0.03 -0.95 3.72
C ALA A 78 0.55 0.49 3.79
N ILE A 79 -0.23 1.42 4.37
CA ILE A 79 0.17 2.81 4.61
C ILE A 79 1.38 2.84 5.55
N GLU A 80 1.28 2.24 6.73
CA GLU A 80 2.35 2.22 7.72
C GLU A 80 3.66 1.67 7.16
N ILE A 81 3.60 0.54 6.44
CA ILE A 81 4.78 -0.07 5.82
C ILE A 81 5.37 0.88 4.77
N THR A 82 4.53 1.47 3.92
CA THR A 82 4.99 2.38 2.85
C THR A 82 5.67 3.61 3.43
N GLU A 83 5.08 4.25 4.43
CA GLU A 83 5.66 5.41 5.11
C GLU A 83 6.98 5.06 5.80
N ALA A 84 7.03 3.92 6.50
CA ALA A 84 8.24 3.45 7.16
C ALA A 84 9.38 3.17 6.16
N LEU A 85 9.05 2.60 5.00
CA LEU A 85 10.01 2.35 3.91
C LEU A 85 10.52 3.64 3.30
N VAL A 86 9.64 4.61 3.02
CA VAL A 86 10.01 5.94 2.50
C VAL A 86 10.95 6.65 3.49
N ALA A 87 10.58 6.73 4.77
CA ALA A 87 11.39 7.36 5.79
C ALA A 87 12.76 6.66 5.96
N SER A 88 12.81 5.33 5.83
CA SER A 88 14.06 4.55 5.84
C SER A 88 14.96 4.86 4.65
N ALA A 89 14.39 4.96 3.45
CA ALA A 89 15.10 5.31 2.23
C ALA A 89 15.73 6.71 2.32
N GLU A 90 14.99 7.69 2.83
CA GLU A 90 15.49 9.05 3.05
C GLU A 90 16.65 9.10 4.04
N ARG A 91 16.54 8.38 5.17
CA ARG A 91 17.62 8.28 6.16
C ARG A 91 18.89 7.67 5.57
N LYS A 92 18.75 6.59 4.79
CA LYS A 92 19.88 5.98 4.06
C LYS A 92 20.51 6.98 3.10
N ALA A 93 19.71 7.67 2.29
CA ALA A 93 20.20 8.67 1.34
C ALA A 93 20.95 9.83 2.03
N LYS A 94 20.45 10.32 3.17
CA LYS A 94 21.14 11.33 3.99
C LYS A 94 22.47 10.81 4.55
N ARG A 95 22.50 9.55 5.04
CA ARG A 95 23.72 8.90 5.55
C ARG A 95 24.80 8.74 4.46
N PHE A 96 24.42 8.30 3.26
CA PHE A 96 25.37 8.17 2.14
C PHE A 96 25.91 9.52 1.67
N ARG A 97 25.08 10.58 1.63
CA ARG A 97 25.55 11.94 1.35
C ARG A 97 26.58 12.42 2.37
N TYR A 98 26.30 12.23 3.66
CA TYR A 98 27.23 12.63 4.72
C TYR A 98 28.58 11.91 4.64
N LEU A 99 28.58 10.59 4.39
CA LEU A 99 29.81 9.80 4.23
C LEU A 99 30.64 10.26 3.02
N ARG A 100 29.99 10.57 1.89
CA ARG A 100 30.67 11.03 0.68
C ARG A 100 31.31 12.41 0.86
N THR A 101 30.63 13.34 1.52
CA THR A 101 31.17 14.68 1.82
C THR A 101 32.35 14.60 2.79
N ARG A 102 32.26 13.74 3.82
CA ARG A 102 33.32 13.58 4.82
C ARG A 102 34.58 12.91 4.26
N TYR A 103 34.42 11.96 3.34
CA TYR A 103 35.55 11.34 2.63
C TYR A 103 36.32 12.35 1.77
N LEU A 104 35.61 13.26 1.09
CA LEU A 104 36.22 14.34 0.31
C LEU A 104 36.97 15.35 1.19
N LEU A 105 36.42 15.70 2.36
CA LEU A 105 37.06 16.64 3.29
C LEU A 105 38.31 16.06 4.00
N CYS A 106 38.42 14.74 4.15
CA CYS A 106 39.58 14.09 4.76
C CYS A 106 40.75 13.84 3.79
N HIS A 107 40.58 14.11 2.49
CA HIS A 107 41.61 13.92 1.46
C HIS A 107 41.98 15.23 0.73
N LEU A 108 41.65 16.39 1.34
CA LEU A 108 42.12 17.74 0.99
C LEU A 108 43.02 18.25 2.11
#